data_AF-A0A4U1YXT6-F1
#
_entry.id   AF-A0A4U1YXT6-F1
#
_cell.length_a   1.000
_cell.length_b   1.000
_cell.length_c   1.000
_cell.angle_alpha   90.00
_cell.angle_beta   90.00
_cell.angle_gamma   90.00
#
_symmetry.space_group_name_H-M   'P 1'
#
loop_
_entity.id
_entity.type
_entity.pdbx_description
1 polymer ?
#
loop_
_entity_poly.entity_id
_entity_poly.type
_entity_poly.pdbx_seq_one_letter_code
_entity_poly.pdbx_strand_id
1 'polypeptide(L)'
;MEKYELKEWLEPPENTTKQWFQQRGRVFEHILNQMLSNEEMNPRTSMRPNGEEIDGSFAIGNNFFLIEAKWHASPIPASSLYSFKGKVDGKLIGTIGVFFSMSDYSKDAVDALLSGKELNLILFGRTDLLLIDSGKISMREAITVKLRYAADYGQPYYPLDTYFSKTTSEQSKASGNNWIVLVESEQDVRIIETLFERFNFEAQLKVVPAGGQLAMSSLAEYLTKYSSMDVAAILTPMHGPDIQDEQEKQLREIGIDLVVLRHNLEGWLESYVSAQEYNTLSMLTNRNGKMARRFARFANLEKLLDNTPAFNQLICKLGATIHRQ
;
A
#
# COMPACT_ATOMS: atom_id res chain seq x y z
N MET A 1 -25.75 -19.73 7.33
CA MET A 1 -25.26 -18.49 6.71
C MET A 1 -24.47 -18.88 5.48
N GLU A 2 -24.72 -18.24 4.35
CA GLU A 2 -23.91 -18.46 3.14
C GLU A 2 -22.49 -17.96 3.41
N LYS A 3 -21.48 -18.81 3.21
CA LYS A 3 -20.07 -18.47 3.47
C LYS A 3 -19.51 -17.86 2.18
N TYR A 4 -19.20 -16.58 2.20
CA TYR A 4 -18.55 -15.91 1.07
C TYR A 4 -17.04 -15.87 1.31
N GLU A 5 -16.24 -16.07 0.28
CA GLU A 5 -14.78 -15.98 0.37
C GLU A 5 -14.27 -14.88 -0.58
N LEU A 6 -13.32 -14.07 -0.11
CA LEU A 6 -12.86 -12.90 -0.86
C LEU A 6 -12.26 -13.29 -2.22
N LYS A 7 -11.58 -14.43 -2.27
CA LYS A 7 -10.94 -15.00 -3.47
C LYS A 7 -11.92 -15.23 -4.63
N GLU A 8 -13.19 -15.52 -4.35
CA GLU A 8 -14.22 -15.80 -5.36
C GLU A 8 -14.67 -14.53 -6.11
N TRP A 9 -14.36 -13.35 -5.56
CA TRP A 9 -14.82 -12.06 -6.07
C TRP A 9 -13.67 -11.17 -6.58
N LEU A 10 -12.43 -11.68 -6.58
CA LEU A 10 -11.25 -10.92 -7.00
C LEU A 10 -11.32 -10.55 -8.47
N GLU A 11 -11.64 -11.52 -9.33
CA GLU A 11 -11.67 -11.36 -10.77
C GLU A 11 -13.11 -11.30 -11.29
N PRO A 12 -13.48 -10.26 -12.06
CA PRO A 12 -14.78 -10.18 -12.69
C PRO A 12 -14.90 -11.24 -13.80
N PRO A 13 -16.04 -11.96 -13.92
CA PRO A 13 -16.31 -12.85 -15.06
C PRO A 13 -16.22 -12.13 -16.42
N GLU A 14 -15.98 -12.86 -17.52
CA GLU A 14 -15.83 -12.26 -18.86
C GLU A 14 -17.01 -11.37 -19.28
N ASN A 15 -18.24 -11.74 -18.92
CA ASN A 15 -19.47 -10.99 -19.21
C ASN A 15 -19.99 -10.23 -17.99
N THR A 16 -19.13 -9.46 -17.34
CA THR A 16 -19.49 -8.73 -16.12
C THR A 16 -20.42 -7.55 -16.39
N THR A 17 -21.47 -7.43 -15.59
CA THR A 17 -22.42 -6.31 -15.62
C THR A 17 -22.17 -5.34 -14.47
N LYS A 18 -22.73 -4.13 -14.56
CA LYS A 18 -22.74 -3.18 -13.43
C LYS A 18 -23.35 -3.78 -12.16
N GLN A 19 -24.35 -4.65 -12.31
CA GLN A 19 -25.02 -5.33 -11.20
C GLN A 19 -24.08 -6.28 -10.46
N TRP A 20 -23.17 -6.95 -11.17
CA TRP A 20 -22.16 -7.81 -10.53
C TRP A 20 -21.21 -7.00 -9.65
N PHE A 21 -20.75 -5.83 -10.10
CA PHE A 21 -19.91 -4.96 -9.27
C PHE A 21 -20.63 -4.42 -8.03
N GLN A 22 -21.93 -4.11 -8.14
CA GLN A 22 -22.76 -3.73 -6.99
C GLN A 22 -22.97 -4.91 -6.03
N GLN A 23 -23.16 -6.12 -6.55
CA GLN A 23 -23.22 -7.33 -5.74
C GLN A 23 -21.90 -7.58 -5.02
N ARG A 24 -20.76 -7.40 -5.71
CA ARG A 24 -19.42 -7.56 -5.12
C ARG A 24 -19.22 -6.62 -3.92
N GLY A 25 -19.65 -5.36 -4.01
CA GLY A 25 -19.58 -4.43 -2.88
C GLY A 25 -20.36 -4.95 -1.66
N ARG A 26 -21.62 -5.36 -1.88
CA ARG A 26 -22.47 -5.92 -0.80
C ARG A 26 -21.91 -7.22 -0.21
N VAL A 27 -21.33 -8.08 -1.05
CA VAL A 27 -20.67 -9.32 -0.58
C VAL A 27 -19.42 -8.99 0.22
N PHE A 28 -18.65 -7.98 -0.17
CA PHE A 28 -17.48 -7.54 0.58
C PHE A 28 -17.85 -7.03 1.99
N GLU A 29 -18.91 -6.21 2.10
CA GLU A 29 -19.46 -5.82 3.40
C GLU A 29 -19.84 -7.05 4.25
N HIS A 30 -20.48 -8.06 3.62
CA HIS A 30 -20.84 -9.30 4.32
C HIS A 30 -19.63 -10.09 4.81
N ILE A 31 -18.59 -10.24 3.98
CA ILE A 31 -17.33 -10.92 4.33
C ILE A 31 -16.69 -10.24 5.54
N LEU A 32 -16.60 -8.90 5.55
CA LEU A 32 -16.05 -8.15 6.69
C LEU A 32 -16.87 -8.40 7.96
N ASN A 33 -18.20 -8.40 7.86
CA ASN A 33 -19.07 -8.72 8.99
C ASN A 33 -18.87 -10.16 9.49
N GLN A 34 -18.66 -11.13 8.59
CA GLN A 34 -18.33 -12.51 8.96
C GLN A 34 -17.00 -12.59 9.70
N MET A 35 -15.95 -11.96 9.19
CA MET A 35 -14.63 -11.88 9.85
C MET A 35 -14.76 -11.29 11.27
N LEU A 36 -15.48 -10.17 11.40
CA LEU A 36 -15.70 -9.51 12.69
C LEU A 36 -16.54 -10.36 13.67
N SER A 37 -17.56 -11.04 13.16
CA SER A 37 -18.45 -11.89 13.98
C SER A 37 -17.72 -13.13 14.50
N ASN A 38 -16.90 -13.76 13.66
CA ASN A 38 -16.11 -14.95 14.02
C ASN A 38 -15.11 -14.67 15.13
N GLU A 39 -14.69 -13.42 15.30
CA GLU A 39 -13.76 -12.97 16.32
C GLU A 39 -14.45 -12.20 17.46
N GLU A 40 -15.77 -12.34 17.60
CA GLU A 40 -16.58 -11.76 18.69
C GLU A 40 -16.43 -10.24 18.85
N MET A 41 -16.25 -9.51 17.74
CA MET A 41 -16.11 -8.05 17.73
C MET A 41 -17.44 -7.29 17.67
N ASN A 42 -18.56 -7.97 17.92
CA ASN A 42 -19.92 -7.38 17.99
C ASN A 42 -20.27 -6.45 16.81
N PRO A 43 -20.12 -6.87 15.54
CA PRO A 43 -20.40 -6.01 14.40
C PRO A 43 -21.90 -5.68 14.29
N ARG A 44 -22.18 -4.48 13.78
CA ARG A 44 -23.52 -3.98 13.42
C ARG A 44 -23.49 -3.46 12.00
N THR A 45 -24.43 -3.91 11.18
CA THR A 45 -24.51 -3.56 9.75
C THR A 45 -25.46 -2.40 9.47
N SER A 46 -25.24 -1.72 8.33
CA SER A 46 -26.21 -0.82 7.69
C SER A 46 -26.77 0.23 8.63
N MET A 47 -25.88 1.00 9.25
CA MET A 47 -26.25 2.04 10.21
C MET A 47 -26.68 3.31 9.48
N ARG A 48 -27.84 3.85 9.86
CA ARG A 48 -28.37 5.13 9.33
C ARG A 48 -28.72 6.14 10.43
N PRO A 49 -27.77 6.53 11.31
CA PRO A 49 -28.02 7.59 12.28
C PRO A 49 -28.24 8.92 11.55
N ASN A 50 -29.36 9.61 11.83
CA ASN A 50 -29.66 10.95 11.33
C ASN A 50 -29.59 11.13 9.79
N GLY A 51 -29.83 10.06 9.02
CA GLY A 51 -29.82 10.09 7.55
C GLY A 51 -28.42 9.92 6.91
N GLU A 52 -27.37 9.77 7.71
CA GLU A 52 -26.01 9.47 7.24
C GLU A 52 -25.81 7.95 7.16
N GLU A 53 -25.53 7.43 5.96
CA GLU A 53 -25.28 6.00 5.76
C GLU A 53 -23.81 5.64 6.05
N ILE A 54 -23.62 4.64 6.91
CA ILE A 54 -22.34 4.04 7.27
C ILE A 54 -22.51 2.52 7.13
N ASP A 55 -21.52 1.86 6.54
CA ASP A 55 -21.59 0.43 6.22
C ASP A 55 -21.73 -0.43 7.49
N GLY A 56 -21.10 0.00 8.59
CA GLY A 56 -21.30 -0.63 9.89
C GLY A 56 -20.50 -0.03 11.03
N SER A 57 -20.53 -0.73 12.16
CA SER A 57 -19.69 -0.48 13.34
C SER A 57 -19.34 -1.78 14.04
N PHE A 58 -18.32 -1.75 14.90
CA PHE A 58 -17.95 -2.88 15.74
C PHE A 58 -17.21 -2.39 17.00
N ALA A 59 -16.93 -3.30 17.93
CA ALA A 59 -16.25 -2.97 19.18
C ALA A 59 -15.16 -3.99 19.53
N ILE A 60 -14.03 -3.49 20.06
CA ILE A 60 -12.96 -4.31 20.64
C ILE A 60 -12.70 -3.79 22.05
N GLY A 61 -13.10 -4.56 23.06
CA GLY A 61 -13.06 -4.09 24.45
C GLY A 61 -13.88 -2.81 24.62
N ASN A 62 -13.20 -1.72 25.01
CA ASN A 62 -13.83 -0.41 25.22
C ASN A 62 -13.68 0.54 24.02
N ASN A 63 -13.10 0.07 22.91
CA ASN A 63 -12.91 0.87 21.70
C ASN A 63 -14.06 0.61 20.73
N PHE A 64 -14.60 1.68 20.16
CA PHE A 64 -15.71 1.64 19.20
C PHE A 64 -15.25 2.11 17.84
N PHE A 65 -15.64 1.36 16.81
CA PHE A 65 -15.17 1.57 15.45
C PHE A 65 -16.34 1.78 14.50
N LEU A 66 -16.17 2.70 13.55
CA LEU A 66 -17.02 2.80 12.37
C LEU A 66 -16.33 2.14 11.18
N ILE A 67 -17.13 1.57 10.27
CA ILE A 67 -16.66 0.88 9.08
C ILE A 67 -17.09 1.65 7.83
N GLU A 68 -16.15 1.83 6.90
CA GLU A 68 -16.47 2.05 5.49
C GLU A 68 -15.69 1.03 4.64
N ALA A 69 -16.37 0.40 3.69
CA ALA A 69 -15.85 -0.67 2.85
C ALA A 69 -16.04 -0.33 1.37
N LYS A 70 -14.95 -0.24 0.59
CA LYS A 70 -15.02 0.12 -0.83
C LYS A 70 -14.28 -0.86 -1.73
N TRP A 71 -14.93 -1.23 -2.84
CA TRP A 71 -14.34 -2.02 -3.91
C TRP A 71 -14.65 -1.45 -5.30
N HIS A 72 -13.91 -0.41 -5.66
CA HIS A 72 -14.01 0.32 -6.92
C HIS A 72 -13.02 -0.19 -7.99
N ALA A 73 -13.14 0.31 -9.21
CA ALA A 73 -12.21 0.02 -10.30
C ALA A 73 -10.89 0.83 -10.22
N SER A 74 -10.93 1.97 -9.54
CA SER A 74 -9.80 2.88 -9.35
C SER A 74 -9.49 3.01 -7.86
N PRO A 75 -8.24 3.39 -7.49
CA PRO A 75 -7.88 3.67 -6.11
C PRO A 75 -8.76 4.74 -5.46
N ILE A 76 -8.95 4.62 -4.15
CA ILE A 76 -9.82 5.50 -3.37
C ILE A 76 -9.19 6.90 -3.24
N PRO A 77 -9.90 7.97 -3.65
CA PRO A 77 -9.38 9.33 -3.57
C PRO A 77 -9.50 9.90 -2.14
N ALA A 78 -8.71 10.95 -1.86
CA ALA A 78 -8.74 11.70 -0.59
C ALA A 78 -10.16 12.13 -0.18
N SER A 79 -10.99 12.56 -1.14
CA SER A 79 -12.36 13.01 -0.87
C SER A 79 -13.24 11.94 -0.22
N SER A 80 -13.02 10.66 -0.54
CA SER A 80 -13.73 9.56 0.12
C SER A 80 -13.28 9.39 1.57
N LEU A 81 -11.98 9.56 1.85
CA LEU A 81 -11.44 9.51 3.21
C LEU A 81 -11.95 10.68 4.05
N TYR A 82 -11.96 11.90 3.50
CA TYR A 82 -12.50 13.08 4.19
C TYR A 82 -13.99 12.97 4.47
N SER A 83 -14.76 12.46 3.52
CA SER A 83 -16.20 12.23 3.72
C SER A 83 -16.42 11.25 4.87
N PHE A 84 -15.68 10.14 4.92
CA PHE A 84 -15.77 9.18 6.01
C PHE A 84 -15.28 9.76 7.35
N LYS A 85 -14.17 10.48 7.34
CA LYS A 85 -13.64 11.19 8.52
C LYS A 85 -14.68 12.12 9.13
N GLY A 86 -15.39 12.91 8.33
CA GLY A 86 -16.47 13.77 8.81
C GLY A 86 -17.57 12.99 9.55
N LYS A 87 -17.90 11.78 9.09
CA LYS A 87 -18.87 10.91 9.77
C LYS A 87 -18.36 10.47 11.14
N VAL A 88 -17.06 10.14 11.24
CA VAL A 88 -16.38 9.72 12.47
C VAL A 88 -16.25 10.88 13.46
N ASP A 89 -15.88 12.07 12.98
CA ASP A 89 -15.77 13.29 13.79
C ASP A 89 -17.13 13.68 14.40
N GLY A 90 -18.24 13.32 13.76
CA GLY A 90 -19.59 13.48 14.29
C GLY A 90 -20.02 12.47 15.36
N LYS A 91 -19.13 11.59 15.84
CA LYS A 91 -19.43 10.58 16.88
C LYS A 91 -18.77 10.91 18.22
N LEU A 92 -18.94 10.02 19.20
CA LEU A 92 -18.32 10.16 20.53
C LEU A 92 -16.80 10.27 20.39
N ILE A 93 -16.20 11.18 21.16
CA ILE A 93 -14.73 11.32 21.24
C ILE A 93 -14.10 9.95 21.53
N GLY A 94 -13.07 9.60 20.76
CA GLY A 94 -12.40 8.29 20.82
C GLY A 94 -12.98 7.23 19.87
N THR A 95 -14.04 7.55 19.11
CA THR A 95 -14.48 6.69 17.99
C THR A 95 -13.42 6.69 16.90
N ILE A 96 -13.05 5.51 16.40
CA ILE A 96 -12.05 5.34 15.34
C ILE A 96 -12.74 4.87 14.07
N GLY A 97 -12.42 5.46 12.93
CA GLY A 97 -12.85 4.95 11.64
C GLY A 97 -11.90 3.88 11.11
N VAL A 98 -12.46 2.80 10.57
CA VAL A 98 -11.72 1.76 9.86
C VAL A 98 -12.19 1.75 8.42
N PHE A 99 -11.28 2.09 7.51
CA PHE A 99 -11.58 2.10 6.09
C PHE A 99 -10.96 0.87 5.44
N PHE A 100 -11.79 -0.01 4.87
CA PHE A 100 -11.36 -1.18 4.13
C PHE A 100 -11.48 -0.94 2.64
N SER A 101 -10.38 -1.09 1.89
CA SER A 101 -10.41 -0.98 0.43
C SER A 101 -9.71 -2.11 -0.29
N MET A 102 -10.45 -2.81 -1.15
CA MET A 102 -9.91 -3.77 -2.11
C MET A 102 -9.31 -3.11 -3.37
N SER A 103 -9.40 -1.78 -3.45
CA SER A 103 -8.90 -0.95 -4.55
C SER A 103 -7.67 -0.14 -4.18
N ASP A 104 -7.23 -0.23 -2.92
CA ASP A 104 -6.20 0.61 -2.33
C ASP A 104 -6.51 2.11 -2.41
N TYR A 105 -5.55 2.94 -2.03
CA TYR A 105 -5.70 4.39 -1.97
C TYR A 105 -4.91 5.06 -3.09
N SER A 106 -5.40 6.19 -3.59
CA SER A 106 -4.60 7.00 -4.51
C SER A 106 -3.36 7.53 -3.81
N LYS A 107 -2.29 7.75 -4.58
CA LYS A 107 -0.99 8.23 -4.09
C LYS A 107 -1.08 9.36 -3.05
N ASP A 108 -1.93 10.35 -3.30
CA ASP A 108 -2.03 11.53 -2.44
C ASP A 108 -3.12 11.41 -1.35
N ALA A 109 -3.87 10.30 -1.28
CA ALA A 109 -5.03 10.20 -0.40
C ALA A 109 -4.65 10.17 1.08
N VAL A 110 -3.60 9.44 1.41
CA VAL A 110 -3.12 9.32 2.79
C VAL A 110 -2.40 10.60 3.23
N ASP A 111 -1.54 11.17 2.36
CA ASP A 111 -0.86 12.44 2.64
C ASP A 111 -1.85 13.59 2.88
N ALA A 112 -2.95 13.61 2.12
CA ALA A 112 -4.03 14.55 2.34
C ALA A 112 -4.64 14.39 3.75
N LEU A 113 -4.87 13.15 4.20
CA LEU A 113 -5.39 12.88 5.54
C LEU A 113 -4.44 13.35 6.64
N LEU A 114 -3.12 13.20 6.45
CA LEU A 114 -2.07 13.64 7.39
C LEU A 114 -1.94 15.16 7.50
N SER A 115 -2.35 15.90 6.48
CA SER A 115 -2.39 17.37 6.51
C SER A 115 -3.48 17.89 7.47
N GLY A 116 -4.45 17.06 7.84
CA GLY A 116 -5.42 17.32 8.91
C GLY A 116 -4.82 17.06 10.30
N LYS A 117 -5.15 17.90 11.29
CA LYS A 117 -4.50 17.84 12.62
C LYS A 117 -4.91 16.63 13.47
N GLU A 118 -6.05 16.00 13.21
CA GLU A 118 -6.57 14.91 14.04
C GLU A 118 -6.69 13.62 13.24
N LEU A 119 -5.84 12.65 13.58
CA LEU A 119 -5.87 11.31 13.02
C LEU A 119 -6.80 10.41 13.85
N ASN A 120 -7.92 10.02 13.27
CA ASN A 120 -8.88 9.08 13.86
C ASN A 120 -9.31 8.00 12.88
N LEU A 121 -8.52 7.74 11.84
CA LEU A 121 -8.74 6.68 10.88
C LEU A 121 -7.57 5.71 10.85
N ILE A 122 -7.86 4.42 10.63
CA ILE A 122 -6.90 3.42 10.18
C ILE A 122 -7.35 2.83 8.84
N LEU A 123 -6.38 2.56 7.97
CA LEU A 123 -6.60 2.21 6.58
C LEU A 123 -6.13 0.79 6.28
N PHE A 124 -6.97 0.02 5.60
CA PHE A 124 -6.70 -1.35 5.16
C PHE A 124 -6.73 -1.42 3.64
N GLY A 125 -5.61 -1.79 3.04
CA GLY A 125 -5.48 -2.03 1.61
C GLY A 125 -5.86 -3.45 1.20
N ARG A 126 -5.74 -3.72 -0.09
CA ARG A 126 -6.02 -5.02 -0.70
C ARG A 126 -5.12 -6.12 -0.12
N THR A 127 -3.82 -5.84 0.01
CA THR A 127 -2.85 -6.81 0.54
C THR A 127 -3.18 -7.17 1.99
N ASP A 128 -3.53 -6.19 2.83
CA ASP A 128 -3.94 -6.40 4.21
C ASP A 128 -5.15 -7.35 4.30
N LEU A 129 -6.17 -7.09 3.49
CA LEU A 129 -7.40 -7.87 3.45
C LEU A 129 -7.16 -9.32 3.00
N LEU A 130 -6.27 -9.52 2.02
CA LEU A 130 -5.89 -10.87 1.57
C LEU A 130 -5.10 -11.65 2.62
N LEU A 131 -4.26 -10.97 3.41
CA LEU A 131 -3.56 -11.61 4.53
C LEU A 131 -4.54 -12.07 5.62
N ILE A 132 -5.57 -11.28 5.89
CA ILE A 132 -6.63 -11.61 6.85
C ILE A 132 -7.49 -12.77 6.32
N ASP A 133 -7.96 -12.69 5.07
CA ASP A 133 -8.79 -13.73 4.43
C ASP A 133 -8.06 -15.08 4.34
N SER A 134 -6.74 -15.06 4.09
CA SER A 134 -5.91 -16.28 4.09
C SER A 134 -5.55 -16.81 5.48
N GLY A 135 -5.95 -16.12 6.55
CA GLY A 135 -5.69 -16.53 7.94
C GLY A 135 -4.25 -16.34 8.40
N LYS A 136 -3.44 -15.57 7.67
CA LYS A 136 -2.05 -15.26 8.07
C LYS A 136 -1.99 -14.33 9.29
N ILE A 137 -3.02 -13.52 9.48
CA ILE A 137 -3.23 -12.66 10.65
C ILE A 137 -4.73 -12.56 10.93
N SER A 138 -5.13 -12.58 12.20
CA SER A 138 -6.54 -12.37 12.56
C SER A 138 -6.95 -10.90 12.33
N MET A 139 -8.24 -10.64 12.11
CA MET A 139 -8.76 -9.28 11.93
C MET A 139 -8.49 -8.43 13.18
N ARG A 140 -8.68 -8.99 14.38
CA ARG A 140 -8.41 -8.35 15.67
C ARG A 140 -6.93 -7.99 15.84
N GLU A 141 -6.02 -8.90 15.51
CA GLU A 141 -4.59 -8.65 15.59
C GLU A 141 -4.18 -7.58 14.56
N ALA A 142 -4.67 -7.68 13.33
CA ALA A 142 -4.41 -6.70 12.28
C ALA A 142 -4.84 -5.27 12.67
N ILE A 143 -6.02 -5.11 13.27
CA ILE A 143 -6.49 -3.84 13.83
C ILE A 143 -5.56 -3.36 14.95
N THR A 144 -5.19 -4.26 15.87
CA THR A 144 -4.30 -3.92 16.99
C THR A 144 -2.94 -3.42 16.52
N VAL A 145 -2.34 -4.08 15.53
CA VAL A 145 -1.06 -3.69 14.93
C VAL A 145 -1.16 -2.32 14.26
N LYS A 146 -2.19 -2.08 13.44
CA LYS A 146 -2.38 -0.77 12.79
C LYS A 146 -2.66 0.35 13.79
N LEU A 147 -3.46 0.09 14.82
CA LEU A 147 -3.71 1.06 15.90
C LEU A 147 -2.43 1.41 16.64
N ARG A 148 -1.58 0.41 16.93
CA ARG A 148 -0.29 0.65 17.59
C ARG A 148 0.61 1.55 16.74
N TYR A 149 0.71 1.26 15.45
CA TYR A 149 1.51 2.07 14.53
C TYR A 149 0.95 3.50 14.41
N ALA A 150 -0.37 3.65 14.26
CA ALA A 150 -1.02 4.95 14.20
C ALA A 150 -0.81 5.77 15.48
N ALA A 151 -0.85 5.13 16.64
CA ALA A 151 -0.63 5.79 17.93
C ALA A 151 0.84 6.21 18.14
N ASP A 152 1.79 5.37 17.73
CA ASP A 152 3.23 5.61 17.94
C ASP A 152 3.80 6.61 16.90
N TYR A 153 3.34 6.55 15.65
CA TYR A 153 3.92 7.29 14.52
C TYR A 153 2.99 8.32 13.88
N GLY A 154 1.73 8.40 14.30
CA GLY A 154 0.76 9.33 13.72
C GLY A 154 0.41 9.02 12.26
N GLN A 155 0.47 7.75 11.86
CA GLN A 155 0.27 7.30 10.48
C GLN A 155 -0.96 6.38 10.35
N PRO A 156 -1.93 6.69 9.48
CA PRO A 156 -3.17 5.91 9.37
C PRO A 156 -3.01 4.64 8.54
N TYR A 157 -1.95 4.56 7.74
CA TYR A 157 -1.66 3.42 6.88
C TYR A 157 -0.37 2.73 7.34
N TYR A 158 -0.46 1.41 7.48
CA TYR A 158 0.67 0.54 7.80
C TYR A 158 0.55 -0.74 6.97
N PRO A 159 1.51 -1.07 6.09
CA PRO A 159 1.42 -2.27 5.26
C PRO A 159 1.63 -3.54 6.13
N LEU A 160 0.56 -4.30 6.38
CA LEU A 160 0.59 -5.43 7.34
C LEU A 160 1.51 -6.56 6.90
N ASP A 161 1.80 -6.68 5.62
CA ASP A 161 2.72 -7.68 5.12
C ASP A 161 4.15 -7.48 5.65
N THR A 162 4.49 -6.27 6.12
CA THR A 162 5.74 -5.99 6.84
C THR A 162 5.73 -6.46 8.28
N TYR A 163 4.56 -6.74 8.87
CA TYR A 163 4.46 -7.24 10.25
C TYR A 163 5.22 -8.57 10.44
N PHE A 164 5.21 -9.42 9.41
CA PHE A 164 5.88 -10.72 9.41
C PHE A 164 7.40 -10.65 9.23
N SER A 165 7.95 -9.46 8.98
CA SER A 165 9.41 -9.27 8.92
C SER A 165 10.08 -9.46 10.28
N LYS A 166 9.33 -9.41 11.39
CA LYS A 166 9.82 -9.64 12.75
C LYS A 166 9.95 -11.13 13.12
N THR A 167 8.98 -11.92 12.69
CA THR A 167 8.72 -13.29 13.19
C THR A 167 9.50 -14.38 12.46
N THR A 168 10.24 -14.04 11.40
CA THR A 168 11.04 -15.02 10.65
C THR A 168 12.39 -15.34 11.34
N SER A 169 12.71 -14.65 12.44
CA SER A 169 13.98 -14.73 13.16
C SER A 169 14.21 -16.03 13.96
N GLU A 170 13.19 -16.87 14.19
CA GLU A 170 13.37 -18.12 14.96
C GLU A 170 13.50 -19.40 14.14
N GLN A 171 13.15 -19.41 12.84
CA GLN A 171 13.20 -20.66 12.04
C GLN A 171 13.95 -20.55 10.70
N SER A 172 14.39 -19.36 10.28
CA SER A 172 15.10 -19.18 9.01
C SER A 172 16.45 -18.50 9.22
N LYS A 173 17.41 -19.19 9.85
CA LYS A 173 18.84 -18.94 9.61
C LYS A 173 19.27 -19.42 8.21
N ALA A 174 18.45 -19.14 7.20
CA ALA A 174 18.85 -19.26 5.81
C ALA A 174 19.58 -17.95 5.46
N SER A 175 20.88 -18.08 5.25
CA SER A 175 21.89 -17.06 5.02
C SER A 175 21.67 -16.26 3.72
N GLY A 176 20.65 -15.40 3.67
CA GLY A 176 20.40 -14.46 2.58
C GLY A 176 20.20 -13.03 3.09
N ASN A 177 20.70 -12.05 2.34
CA ASN A 177 20.47 -10.63 2.62
C ASN A 177 18.98 -10.32 2.36
N ASN A 178 18.24 -9.84 3.35
CA ASN A 178 16.79 -9.62 3.23
C ASN A 178 16.48 -8.12 3.18
N TRP A 179 15.80 -7.67 2.14
CA TRP A 179 15.58 -6.25 1.87
C TRP A 179 14.11 -5.88 1.77
N ILE A 180 13.78 -4.72 2.34
CA ILE A 180 12.53 -3.99 2.09
C ILE A 180 12.88 -2.75 1.26
N VAL A 181 12.29 -2.63 0.08
CA VAL A 181 12.37 -1.42 -0.75
C VAL A 181 11.04 -0.68 -0.65
N LEU A 182 11.07 0.47 0.02
CA LEU A 182 9.93 1.35 0.19
C LEU A 182 9.68 2.16 -1.08
N VAL A 183 8.41 2.24 -1.44
CA VAL A 183 7.87 3.08 -2.51
C VAL A 183 6.64 3.80 -2.00
N GLU A 184 6.18 4.83 -2.71
CA GLU A 184 5.13 5.71 -2.18
C GLU A 184 3.74 5.07 -2.22
N SER A 185 3.41 4.35 -3.30
CA SER A 185 2.05 3.83 -3.51
C SER A 185 2.01 2.37 -3.97
N GLU A 186 0.85 1.73 -3.80
CA GLU A 186 0.55 0.38 -4.32
C GLU A 186 0.71 0.26 -5.85
N GLN A 187 0.54 1.37 -6.57
CA GLN A 187 0.81 1.40 -8.00
C GLN A 187 2.32 1.32 -8.29
N ASP A 188 3.13 2.03 -7.49
CA ASP A 188 4.58 2.07 -7.62
C ASP A 188 5.20 0.71 -7.27
N VAL A 189 4.63 -0.02 -6.30
CA VAL A 189 5.01 -1.40 -5.97
C VAL A 189 5.02 -2.25 -7.23
N ARG A 190 3.91 -2.29 -7.95
CA ARG A 190 3.77 -3.10 -9.17
C ARG A 190 4.73 -2.66 -10.29
N ILE A 191 5.06 -1.38 -10.36
CA ILE A 191 6.00 -0.84 -11.37
C ILE A 191 7.42 -1.30 -11.06
N ILE A 192 7.86 -1.14 -9.81
CA ILE A 192 9.18 -1.54 -9.35
C ILE A 192 9.33 -3.06 -9.38
N GLU A 193 8.33 -3.83 -8.96
CA GLU A 193 8.33 -5.29 -9.09
C GLU A 193 8.47 -5.73 -10.55
N THR A 194 7.72 -5.11 -11.48
CA THR A 194 7.86 -5.40 -12.92
C THR A 194 9.27 -5.11 -13.44
N LEU A 195 9.95 -4.08 -12.92
CA LEU A 195 11.34 -3.78 -13.27
C LEU A 195 12.29 -4.81 -12.65
N PHE A 196 12.07 -5.16 -11.39
CA PHE A 196 12.85 -6.12 -10.61
C PHE A 196 12.77 -7.54 -11.16
N GLU A 197 11.65 -7.94 -11.77
CA GLU A 197 11.53 -9.20 -12.53
C GLU A 197 12.55 -9.34 -13.67
N ARG A 198 13.26 -8.26 -14.04
CA ARG A 198 14.32 -8.28 -15.08
C ARG A 198 15.73 -8.45 -14.52
N PHE A 199 15.85 -8.60 -13.20
CA PHE A 199 17.10 -8.84 -12.50
C PHE A 199 17.04 -10.19 -11.78
N ASN A 200 18.19 -10.86 -11.70
CA ASN A 200 18.36 -12.03 -10.85
C ASN A 200 18.99 -11.59 -9.53
N PHE A 201 18.18 -11.51 -8.47
CA PHE A 201 18.60 -11.13 -7.12
C PHE A 201 19.06 -12.34 -6.31
N GLU A 202 20.19 -12.20 -5.62
CA GLU A 202 20.61 -13.15 -4.57
C GLU A 202 19.87 -12.92 -3.25
N ALA A 203 19.41 -11.68 -3.02
CA ALA A 203 18.67 -11.25 -1.83
C ALA A 203 17.18 -11.64 -1.89
N GLN A 204 16.59 -11.93 -0.72
CA GLN A 204 15.13 -11.95 -0.61
C GLN A 204 14.63 -10.51 -0.54
N LEU A 205 13.81 -10.11 -1.50
CA LEU A 205 13.39 -8.73 -1.65
C LEU A 205 11.88 -8.60 -1.54
N LYS A 206 11.44 -7.55 -0.84
CA LYS A 206 10.05 -7.14 -0.78
C LYS A 206 9.93 -5.66 -1.13
N VAL A 207 9.02 -5.33 -2.04
CA VAL A 207 8.67 -3.94 -2.34
C VAL A 207 7.40 -3.58 -1.58
N VAL A 208 7.42 -2.47 -0.85
CA VAL A 208 6.36 -2.12 0.10
C VAL A 208 5.91 -0.68 -0.10
N PRO A 209 4.59 -0.41 -0.15
CA PRO A 209 4.09 0.95 -0.21
C PRO A 209 4.08 1.59 1.19
N ALA A 210 4.56 2.82 1.30
CA ALA A 210 4.41 3.62 2.51
C ALA A 210 3.00 4.19 2.67
N GLY A 211 2.22 4.22 1.58
CA GLY A 211 0.90 4.83 1.56
C GLY A 211 1.03 6.35 1.55
N GLY A 212 1.76 6.89 0.59
CA GLY A 212 2.00 8.33 0.45
C GLY A 212 3.47 8.70 0.60
N GLN A 213 3.81 9.90 0.16
CA GLN A 213 5.14 10.46 0.31
C GLN A 213 5.41 10.77 1.78
N LEU A 214 4.52 11.47 2.47
CA LEU A 214 4.75 11.94 3.85
C LEU A 214 4.90 10.78 4.86
N ALA A 215 4.34 9.62 4.56
CA ALA A 215 4.42 8.43 5.41
C ALA A 215 5.77 7.68 5.32
N MET A 216 6.59 7.95 4.29
CA MET A 216 7.84 7.22 4.03
C MET A 216 8.82 7.26 5.21
N SER A 217 9.07 8.44 5.79
CA SER A 217 10.03 8.60 6.89
C SER A 217 9.63 7.80 8.13
N SER A 218 8.36 7.89 8.53
CA SER A 218 7.82 7.15 9.69
C SER A 218 7.89 5.64 9.49
N LEU A 219 7.58 5.15 8.29
CA LEU A 219 7.64 3.72 8.00
C LEU A 219 9.08 3.21 7.96
N ALA A 220 9.99 3.98 7.35
CA ALA A 220 11.41 3.65 7.34
C ALA A 220 11.96 3.56 8.77
N GLU A 221 11.69 4.55 9.62
CA GLU A 221 12.12 4.56 11.02
C GLU A 221 11.58 3.36 11.80
N TYR A 222 10.29 3.03 11.63
CA TYR A 222 9.70 1.87 12.28
C TYR A 222 10.36 0.57 11.81
N LEU A 223 10.56 0.40 10.51
CA LEU A 223 11.12 -0.83 9.96
C LEU A 223 12.59 -1.00 10.33
N THR A 224 13.42 0.03 10.27
CA THR A 224 14.83 -0.08 10.69
C THR A 224 14.97 -0.40 12.18
N LYS A 225 14.03 0.05 13.01
CA LYS A 225 14.03 -0.22 14.44
C LYS A 225 13.51 -1.60 14.81
N TYR A 226 12.50 -2.09 14.10
CA TYR A 226 11.76 -3.27 14.52
C TYR A 226 11.72 -4.44 13.53
N SER A 227 12.24 -4.30 12.31
CA SER A 227 12.45 -5.38 11.35
C SER A 227 13.88 -5.90 11.45
N SER A 228 14.11 -7.15 11.05
CA SER A 228 15.46 -7.69 10.85
C SER A 228 15.95 -7.54 9.41
N MET A 229 15.21 -6.83 8.55
CA MET A 229 15.52 -6.63 7.14
C MET A 229 16.18 -5.27 6.91
N ASP A 230 17.11 -5.20 5.97
CA ASP A 230 17.66 -3.94 5.48
C ASP A 230 16.56 -3.14 4.76
N VAL A 231 16.63 -1.82 4.86
CA VAL A 231 15.61 -0.92 4.30
C VAL A 231 16.26 0.02 3.29
N ALA A 232 15.61 0.14 2.13
CA ALA A 232 15.90 1.14 1.12
C ALA A 232 14.61 1.87 0.72
N ALA A 233 14.73 3.02 0.07
CA ALA A 233 13.61 3.79 -0.44
C ALA A 233 13.88 4.32 -1.86
N ILE A 234 12.84 4.28 -2.70
CA ILE A 234 12.83 4.94 -4.01
C ILE A 234 11.83 6.10 -3.93
N LEU A 235 12.34 7.33 -4.02
CA LEU A 235 11.56 8.56 -3.98
C LEU A 235 11.36 9.13 -5.37
N THR A 236 10.12 9.56 -5.64
CA THR A 236 9.77 10.41 -6.77
C THR A 236 9.69 11.87 -6.32
N PRO A 237 9.84 12.85 -7.24
CA PRO A 237 9.78 14.26 -6.87
C PRO A 237 8.46 14.64 -6.18
N MET A 238 8.55 15.42 -5.10
CA MET A 238 7.39 15.98 -4.40
C MET A 238 7.01 17.35 -4.96
N HIS A 239 5.78 17.79 -4.68
CA HIS A 239 5.38 19.17 -4.92
C HIS A 239 5.83 20.04 -3.75
N GLY A 240 6.90 20.81 -3.95
CA GLY A 240 7.46 21.73 -2.95
C GLY A 240 8.89 21.34 -2.55
N PRO A 241 9.91 22.13 -2.92
CA PRO A 241 11.32 21.77 -2.68
C PRO A 241 11.63 21.62 -1.19
N ASP A 242 11.08 22.48 -0.33
CA ASP A 242 11.34 22.43 1.11
C ASP A 242 10.87 21.12 1.77
N ILE A 243 9.73 20.58 1.33
CA ILE A 243 9.17 19.33 1.86
C ILE A 243 10.03 18.15 1.41
N GLN A 244 10.48 18.17 0.15
CA GLN A 244 11.35 17.13 -0.39
C GLN A 244 12.71 17.12 0.33
N ASP A 245 13.35 18.28 0.50
CA ASP A 245 14.66 18.38 1.14
C ASP A 245 14.61 17.90 2.60
N GLU A 246 13.56 18.25 3.34
CA GLU A 246 13.38 17.79 4.72
C GLU A 246 13.14 16.28 4.80
N GLN A 247 12.32 15.72 3.90
CA GLN A 247 12.10 14.27 3.83
C GLN A 247 13.40 13.52 3.49
N GLU A 248 14.14 13.98 2.48
CA GLU A 248 15.41 13.36 2.10
C GLU A 248 16.42 13.40 3.25
N LYS A 249 16.49 14.53 3.97
CA LYS A 249 17.35 14.68 5.14
C LYS A 249 16.97 13.68 6.24
N GLN A 250 15.68 13.57 6.58
CA GLN A 250 15.20 12.62 7.59
C GLN A 250 15.54 11.17 7.22
N LEU A 251 15.30 10.76 5.97
CA LEU A 251 15.61 9.40 5.51
C LEU A 251 17.12 9.10 5.54
N ARG A 252 17.96 10.09 5.22
CA ARG A 252 19.42 9.97 5.35
C ARG A 252 19.87 9.85 6.79
N GLU A 253 19.22 10.56 7.73
CA GLU A 253 19.50 10.46 9.17
C GLU A 253 19.10 9.09 9.74
N ILE A 254 18.03 8.48 9.23
CA ILE A 254 17.64 7.08 9.57
C ILE A 254 18.71 6.09 9.09
N GLY A 255 19.49 6.44 8.06
CA GLY A 255 20.61 5.64 7.57
C GLY A 255 20.21 4.57 6.55
N ILE A 256 19.10 4.78 5.82
CA ILE A 256 18.67 3.86 4.75
C ILE A 256 19.31 4.18 3.40
N ASP A 257 19.29 3.19 2.50
CA ASP A 257 19.63 3.42 1.10
C ASP A 257 18.55 4.22 0.37
N LEU A 258 18.96 5.26 -0.35
CA LEU A 258 18.03 6.21 -0.96
C LEU A 258 18.28 6.40 -2.46
N VAL A 259 17.26 6.14 -3.27
CA VAL A 259 17.21 6.46 -4.69
C VAL A 259 16.24 7.61 -4.91
N VAL A 260 16.77 8.80 -5.19
CA VAL A 260 15.96 9.99 -5.48
C VAL A 260 15.87 10.17 -6.99
N LEU A 261 14.66 10.08 -7.53
CA LEU A 261 14.40 10.23 -8.96
C LEU A 261 14.09 11.68 -9.32
N ARG A 262 14.41 12.06 -10.56
CA ARG A 262 14.11 13.40 -11.12
C ARG A 262 12.71 13.53 -11.71
N HIS A 263 12.07 12.39 -11.96
CA HIS A 263 10.73 12.27 -12.53
C HIS A 263 9.95 11.23 -11.74
N ASN A 264 8.63 11.20 -11.93
CA ASN A 264 7.85 10.05 -11.47
C ASN A 264 8.32 8.75 -12.18
N LEU A 265 7.91 7.59 -11.67
CA LEU A 265 8.37 6.31 -12.21
C LEU A 265 8.07 6.15 -13.71
N GLU A 266 6.92 6.64 -14.20
CA GLU A 266 6.58 6.57 -15.63
C GLU A 266 7.60 7.33 -16.48
N GLY A 267 7.84 8.61 -16.18
CA GLY A 267 8.77 9.44 -16.94
C GLY A 267 10.24 9.04 -16.77
N TRP A 268 10.61 8.53 -15.58
CA TRP A 268 11.94 7.96 -15.36
C TRP A 268 12.18 6.76 -16.28
N LEU A 269 11.25 5.81 -16.32
CA LEU A 269 11.39 4.60 -17.14
C LEU A 269 11.25 4.89 -18.64
N GLU A 270 10.36 5.80 -19.02
CA GLU A 270 10.17 6.25 -20.41
C GLU A 270 11.50 6.71 -21.03
N SER A 271 12.33 7.41 -20.27
CA SER A 271 13.62 7.96 -20.71
C SER A 271 14.61 6.88 -21.17
N TYR A 272 14.36 5.61 -20.87
CA TYR A 272 15.21 4.48 -21.23
C TYR A 272 14.56 3.51 -22.22
N VAL A 273 13.38 3.82 -22.75
CA VAL A 273 12.70 3.02 -23.78
C VAL A 273 13.10 3.54 -25.16
N SER A 274 13.33 2.64 -26.12
CA SER A 274 13.68 3.05 -27.48
C SER A 274 12.50 3.74 -28.18
N ALA A 275 12.77 4.61 -29.16
CA ALA A 275 11.69 5.27 -29.92
C ALA A 275 10.74 4.27 -30.60
N GLN A 276 11.26 3.12 -31.06
CA GLN A 276 10.47 2.05 -31.66
C GLN A 276 9.51 1.41 -30.64
N GLU A 277 10.02 1.06 -29.46
CA GLU A 277 9.20 0.50 -28.39
C GLU A 277 8.16 1.53 -27.91
N TYR A 278 8.57 2.78 -27.68
CA TYR A 278 7.67 3.85 -27.26
C TYR A 278 6.49 4.00 -28.23
N ASN A 279 6.75 4.05 -29.54
CA ASN A 279 5.71 4.16 -30.57
C ASN A 279 4.75 2.97 -30.56
N THR A 280 5.24 1.77 -30.24
CA THR A 280 4.41 0.57 -30.12
C THR A 280 3.54 0.62 -28.87
N LEU A 281 4.09 1.08 -27.75
CA LEU A 281 3.41 1.12 -26.45
C LEU A 281 2.38 2.25 -26.36
N SER A 282 2.64 3.41 -26.98
CA SER A 282 1.78 4.59 -26.92
C SER A 282 0.42 4.41 -27.59
N MET A 283 0.29 3.43 -28.50
CA MET A 283 -0.99 3.06 -29.11
C MET A 283 -1.94 2.31 -28.15
N LEU A 284 -1.45 1.89 -26.98
CA LEU A 284 -2.19 1.10 -26.02
C LEU A 284 -2.79 1.99 -24.92
N THR A 285 -3.89 1.53 -24.30
CA THR A 285 -4.55 2.28 -23.22
C THR A 285 -3.61 2.50 -22.02
N ASN A 286 -3.63 3.71 -21.46
CA ASN A 286 -2.98 4.06 -20.19
C ASN A 286 -4.03 4.21 -19.08
N ARG A 287 -4.19 3.18 -18.26
CA ARG A 287 -5.03 3.18 -17.05
C ARG A 287 -4.31 2.45 -15.93
N ASN A 288 -4.41 2.92 -14.69
CA ASN A 288 -3.87 2.26 -13.49
C ASN A 288 -2.38 1.88 -13.62
N GLY A 289 -1.55 2.82 -14.11
CA GLY A 289 -0.10 2.64 -14.24
C GLY A 289 0.35 1.61 -15.28
N LYS A 290 -0.52 1.24 -16.23
CA LYS A 290 -0.18 0.26 -17.28
C LYS A 290 0.99 0.71 -18.16
N MET A 291 1.12 2.00 -18.46
CA MET A 291 2.25 2.49 -19.27
C MET A 291 3.56 2.39 -18.52
N ALA A 292 3.65 2.93 -17.29
CA ALA A 292 4.84 2.75 -16.46
C ALA A 292 5.31 1.29 -16.33
N ARG A 293 4.39 0.33 -16.13
CA ARG A 293 4.74 -1.11 -16.12
C ARG A 293 5.27 -1.62 -17.46
N ARG A 294 4.75 -1.13 -18.58
CA ARG A 294 5.30 -1.48 -19.91
C ARG A 294 6.70 -0.90 -20.06
N PHE A 295 6.91 0.36 -19.69
CA PHE A 295 8.24 0.95 -19.72
C PHE A 295 9.23 0.20 -18.83
N ALA A 296 8.84 -0.24 -17.63
CA ALA A 296 9.65 -1.11 -16.78
C ALA A 296 10.12 -2.39 -17.50
N ARG A 297 9.23 -3.03 -18.29
CA ARG A 297 9.54 -4.24 -19.07
C ARG A 297 10.53 -4.01 -20.20
N PHE A 298 10.45 -2.86 -20.86
CA PHE A 298 11.16 -2.59 -22.11
C PHE A 298 12.33 -1.60 -21.97
N ALA A 299 12.51 -0.97 -20.81
CA ALA A 299 13.62 -0.04 -20.58
C ALA A 299 14.98 -0.71 -20.86
N ASN A 300 15.91 0.02 -21.47
CA ASN A 300 17.29 -0.42 -21.61
C ASN A 300 17.98 -0.38 -20.24
N LEU A 301 18.24 -1.55 -19.65
CA LEU A 301 18.75 -1.67 -18.28
C LEU A 301 20.18 -1.13 -18.13
N GLU A 302 21.06 -1.34 -19.11
CA GLU A 302 22.42 -0.81 -19.07
C GLU A 302 22.40 0.71 -19.01
N LYS A 303 21.65 1.36 -19.92
CA LYS A 303 21.49 2.82 -19.90
C LYS A 303 20.83 3.31 -18.62
N LEU A 304 19.83 2.59 -18.11
CA LEU A 304 19.12 2.96 -16.88
C LEU A 304 20.08 2.97 -15.68
N LEU A 305 20.89 1.92 -15.53
CA LEU A 305 21.87 1.79 -14.45
C LEU A 305 23.00 2.83 -14.58
N ASP A 306 23.53 3.03 -15.79
CA ASP A 306 24.60 4.00 -16.04
C ASP A 306 24.17 5.44 -15.74
N ASN A 307 22.91 5.78 -16.02
CA ASN A 307 22.39 7.13 -15.87
C ASN A 307 21.61 7.35 -14.56
N THR A 308 21.45 6.32 -13.73
CA THR A 308 20.84 6.41 -12.39
C THR A 308 21.77 5.83 -11.32
N PRO A 309 22.89 6.51 -10.96
CA PRO A 309 23.93 5.92 -10.12
C PRO A 309 23.46 5.40 -8.75
N ALA A 310 22.55 6.12 -8.09
CA ALA A 310 21.97 5.69 -6.82
C ALA A 310 21.17 4.38 -6.95
N PHE A 311 20.42 4.24 -8.05
CA PHE A 311 19.70 2.99 -8.34
C PHE A 311 20.66 1.85 -8.66
N ASN A 312 21.71 2.10 -9.45
CA ASN A 312 22.74 1.10 -9.71
C ASN A 312 23.42 0.63 -8.42
N GLN A 313 23.77 1.56 -7.52
CA GLN A 313 24.32 1.24 -6.21
C GLN A 313 23.37 0.37 -5.39
N LEU A 314 22.07 0.66 -5.37
CA LEU A 314 21.07 -0.17 -4.73
C LEU A 314 21.03 -1.58 -5.35
N ILE A 315 20.96 -1.68 -6.68
CA ILE A 315 20.96 -2.98 -7.40
C ILE A 315 22.20 -3.82 -7.06
N CYS A 316 23.38 -3.20 -6.96
CA CYS A 316 24.59 -3.89 -6.52
C CYS A 316 24.50 -4.39 -5.07
N LYS A 317 23.94 -3.59 -4.15
CA LYS A 317 23.73 -3.99 -2.75
C LYS A 317 22.73 -5.15 -2.61
N LEU A 318 21.73 -5.18 -3.47
CA LEU A 318 20.77 -6.28 -3.57
C LEU A 318 21.37 -7.55 -4.21
N GLY A 319 22.65 -7.54 -4.58
CA GLY A 319 23.33 -8.68 -5.19
C GLY A 319 22.73 -9.08 -6.54
N ALA A 320 22.24 -8.10 -7.32
CA ALA A 320 21.55 -8.40 -8.57
C ALA A 320 22.47 -8.41 -9.79
N THR A 321 22.13 -9.28 -10.74
CA THR A 321 22.67 -9.26 -12.11
C THR A 321 21.52 -9.13 -13.12
N ILE A 322 21.78 -8.54 -14.29
CA ILE A 322 20.76 -8.39 -15.33
C ILE A 322 20.38 -9.77 -15.89
N HIS A 323 19.09 -10.05 -16.10
CA HIS A 323 18.68 -11.20 -16.90
C HIS A 323 19.24 -11.07 -18.32
N ARG A 324 20.25 -11.87 -18.64
CA ARG A 324 20.63 -12.14 -20.03
C ARG A 324 19.60 -13.12 -20.57
N GLN A 325 18.63 -12.61 -21.35
CA GLN A 325 17.76 -13.46 -22.17
C GLN A 325 18.57 -14.13 -23.29
#